data_AF-A0A3C1F0U3-F1
#
_entry.id   AF-A0A3C1F0U3-F1
#
_cell.length_a   1.000
_cell.length_b   1.000
_cell.length_c   1.000
_cell.angle_alpha   90.00
_cell.angle_beta   90.00
_cell.angle_gamma   90.00
#
_symmetry.space_group_name_H-M   'P 1'
#
loop_
_entity.id
_entity.type
_entity.pdbx_description
1 polymer ?
#
loop_
_entity_poly.entity_id
_entity_poly.type
_entity_poly.pdbx_seq_one_letter_code
_entity_poly.pdbx_strand_id
1 'polypeptide(L)'
;MYKIIEKTVVAHQINKFVIQASDISKKVLPGQFVILRLNEKGERIPITVAEKNIAEGTITLFIQEVGKTTKKIGELQSGDYILDVVGPLGIASDIEKFGTVICIAGGVGTAVIYPIAKALKEKGNEVITILGARSKDLIILEKEMNEISDKMYIATDDGSYGVKGFVSD
;
A
#
# COMPACT_ATOMS: atom_id res chain seq x y z
N MET A 1 21.32 -5.11 3.92
CA MET A 1 20.84 -4.86 2.55
C MET A 1 19.72 -5.85 2.25
N TYR A 2 18.67 -5.37 1.59
CA TYR A 2 17.41 -6.07 1.36
C TYR A 2 17.15 -6.14 -0.15
N LYS A 3 16.98 -7.35 -0.69
CA LYS A 3 16.85 -7.57 -2.13
C LYS A 3 15.44 -7.24 -2.61
N ILE A 4 15.33 -6.52 -3.73
CA ILE A 4 14.08 -6.34 -4.47
C ILE A 4 13.87 -7.60 -5.32
N ILE A 5 12.84 -8.37 -4.99
CA ILE A 5 12.46 -9.59 -5.71
C ILE A 5 11.71 -9.23 -6.98
N GLU A 6 10.80 -8.27 -6.88
CA GLU A 6 9.95 -7.82 -7.99
C GLU A 6 9.73 -6.32 -7.91
N LYS A 7 9.67 -5.69 -9.09
CA LYS A 7 9.13 -4.34 -9.27
C LYS A 7 8.09 -4.35 -10.39
N THR A 8 6.97 -3.66 -10.16
CA THR A 8 5.93 -3.46 -11.15
C THR A 8 5.48 -1.99 -11.13
N VAL A 9 5.35 -1.36 -12.29
CA VAL A 9 4.67 -0.06 -12.40
C VAL A 9 3.17 -0.33 -12.41
N VAL A 10 2.44 0.13 -11.39
CA VAL A 10 1.01 -0.18 -11.23
C VAL A 10 0.09 0.95 -11.67
N ALA A 11 0.58 2.18 -11.67
CA ALA A 11 -0.12 3.38 -12.11
C ALA A 11 0.91 4.48 -12.43
N HIS A 12 0.46 5.62 -12.95
CA HIS A 12 1.36 6.74 -13.24
C HIS A 12 2.13 7.16 -11.97
N GLN A 13 3.47 7.06 -12.02
CA GLN A 13 4.37 7.36 -10.89
C GLN A 13 4.15 6.52 -9.63
N ILE A 14 3.47 5.37 -9.71
CA ILE A 14 3.28 4.46 -8.57
C ILE A 14 3.90 3.11 -8.90
N ASN A 15 4.84 2.70 -8.07
CA ASN A 15 5.58 1.45 -8.20
C ASN A 15 5.23 0.50 -7.05
N LYS A 16 4.97 -0.76 -7.37
CA LYS A 16 4.90 -1.89 -6.44
C LYS A 16 6.30 -2.50 -6.34
N PHE A 17 6.75 -2.75 -5.12
CA PHE A 17 7.99 -3.46 -4.83
C PHE A 17 7.72 -4.65 -3.92
N VAL A 18 8.25 -5.82 -4.28
CA VAL A 18 8.31 -7.00 -3.40
C VAL A 18 9.75 -7.12 -2.91
N ILE A 19 9.95 -7.06 -1.59
CA ILE A 19 11.28 -7.01 -0.96
C ILE A 19 11.47 -8.22 -0.04
N GLN A 20 12.64 -8.85 -0.13
CA GLN A 20 13.04 -9.92 0.79
C GLN A 20 13.28 -9.35 2.19
N ALA A 21 12.41 -9.66 3.15
CA ALA A 21 12.49 -9.19 4.53
C ALA A 21 11.82 -10.17 5.51
N SER A 22 12.40 -11.37 5.66
CA SER A 22 11.77 -12.50 6.37
C SER A 22 11.37 -12.18 7.82
N ASP A 23 12.21 -11.44 8.54
CA ASP A 23 11.92 -11.08 9.93
C ASP A 23 10.75 -10.10 10.05
N ILE A 24 10.59 -9.23 9.06
CA ILE A 24 9.50 -8.26 8.99
C ILE A 24 8.22 -8.97 8.57
N SER A 25 8.26 -9.82 7.53
CA SER A 25 7.07 -10.51 7.02
C SER A 25 6.42 -11.43 8.06
N LYS A 26 7.21 -12.01 8.97
CA LYS A 26 6.70 -12.82 10.09
C LYS A 26 5.97 -12.00 11.16
N LYS A 27 6.30 -10.72 11.32
CA LYS A 27 5.85 -9.90 12.47
C LYS A 27 4.88 -8.80 12.11
N VAL A 28 4.91 -8.28 10.88
CA VAL A 28 4.12 -7.12 10.48
C VAL A 28 2.62 -7.40 10.55
N LEU A 29 1.89 -6.44 11.10
CA LEU A 29 0.44 -6.43 11.25
C LEU A 29 -0.18 -5.30 10.41
N PRO A 30 -1.48 -5.36 10.06
CA PRO A 30 -2.16 -4.29 9.34
C PRO A 30 -1.97 -2.93 9.99
N GLY A 31 -1.75 -1.90 9.17
CA GLY A 31 -1.50 -0.52 9.61
C GLY A 31 -0.04 -0.20 9.96
N GLN A 32 0.85 -1.19 10.01
CA GLN A 32 2.28 -0.97 10.28
C GLN A 32 3.09 -0.61 9.03
N PHE A 33 4.24 0.01 9.25
CA PHE A 33 5.12 0.50 8.19
C PHE A 33 6.58 0.10 8.43
N VAL A 34 7.44 0.36 7.43
CA VAL A 34 8.89 0.24 7.52
C VAL A 34 9.56 1.57 7.23
N ILE A 35 10.77 1.78 7.77
CA ILE A 35 11.65 2.88 7.38
C ILE A 35 12.66 2.36 6.37
N LEU A 36 12.73 3.00 5.21
CA LEU A 36 13.69 2.69 4.14
C LEU A 36 14.84 3.71 4.13
N ARG A 37 16.06 3.24 3.85
CA ARG A 37 17.19 4.10 3.42
C ARG A 37 17.92 3.42 2.26
N LEU A 38 18.09 4.14 1.15
CA LEU A 38 18.62 3.57 -0.09
C LEU A 38 20.14 3.36 -0.10
N ASN A 39 20.89 4.30 0.45
CA ASN A 39 22.35 4.29 0.46
C ASN A 39 22.87 5.11 1.66
N GLU A 40 24.19 5.12 1.87
CA GLU A 40 24.82 5.76 3.03
C GLU A 40 24.49 7.25 3.16
N LYS A 41 24.28 7.95 2.03
CA LYS A 41 23.92 9.37 1.96
C LYS A 41 22.41 9.60 1.83
N GLY A 42 21.61 8.54 1.86
CA GLY A 42 20.16 8.60 1.72
C GLY A 42 19.47 9.02 3.01
N GLU A 43 18.34 9.71 2.87
CA GLU A 43 17.43 9.96 3.99
C GLU A 43 16.60 8.72 4.35
N ARG A 44 15.96 8.75 5.52
CA ARG A 44 15.10 7.69 6.04
C ARG A 44 13.64 8.07 5.79
N ILE A 45 12.90 7.27 5.03
CA ILE A 45 11.48 7.54 4.73
C ILE A 45 10.56 6.40 5.19
N PRO A 46 9.38 6.70 5.74
CA PRO A 46 8.39 5.69 6.12
C PRO A 46 7.58 5.24 4.90
N ILE A 47 7.35 3.93 4.77
CA ILE A 47 6.51 3.33 3.74
C ILE A 47 5.67 2.20 4.37
N THR A 48 4.35 2.26 4.20
CA THR A 48 3.43 1.25 4.73
C THR A 48 3.67 -0.11 4.07
N VAL A 49 3.57 -1.18 4.86
CA VAL A 49 3.58 -2.54 4.34
C VAL A 49 2.17 -2.92 3.90
N ALA A 50 1.96 -3.03 2.59
CA ALA A 50 0.65 -3.34 2.02
C ALA A 50 0.34 -4.84 2.08
N GLU A 51 1.35 -5.69 1.88
CA GLU A 51 1.21 -7.15 1.96
C GLU A 51 2.45 -7.81 2.55
N LYS A 52 2.28 -9.07 2.96
CA LYS A 52 3.35 -9.94 3.42
C LYS A 52 3.15 -11.36 2.89
N ASN A 53 4.24 -12.03 2.54
CA ASN A 53 4.26 -13.46 2.29
C ASN A 53 5.25 -14.12 3.27
N ILE A 54 4.73 -14.96 4.16
CA ILE A 54 5.55 -15.64 5.19
C ILE A 54 6.40 -16.74 4.56
N ALA A 55 5.85 -17.49 3.60
CA ALA A 55 6.54 -18.62 2.96
C ALA A 55 7.73 -18.16 2.12
N GLU A 56 7.55 -17.06 1.38
CA GLU A 56 8.62 -16.45 0.56
C GLU A 56 9.50 -15.49 1.38
N GLY A 57 9.06 -15.10 2.59
CA GLY A 57 9.79 -14.17 3.43
C GLY A 57 9.83 -12.74 2.87
N THR A 58 8.78 -12.31 2.18
CA THR A 58 8.71 -11.03 1.47
C THR A 58 7.66 -10.09 2.05
N ILE A 59 7.87 -8.79 1.84
CA ILE A 59 6.88 -7.72 2.08
C ILE A 59 6.65 -6.95 0.78
N THR A 60 5.43 -6.43 0.61
CA THR A 60 5.06 -5.61 -0.55
C THR A 60 4.85 -4.17 -0.14
N LEU A 61 5.47 -3.25 -0.87
CA LEU A 61 5.37 -1.81 -0.68
C LEU A 61 4.85 -1.15 -1.96
N PHE A 62 4.03 -0.11 -1.81
CA PHE A 62 3.60 0.77 -2.90
C PHE A 62 4.17 2.16 -2.65
N ILE A 63 4.87 2.70 -3.65
CA ILE A 63 5.61 3.95 -3.51
C ILE A 63 5.25 4.87 -4.67
N GLN A 64 4.71 6.03 -4.33
CA GLN A 64 4.45 7.11 -5.28
C GLN A 64 5.65 8.05 -5.40
N GLU A 65 6.03 8.41 -6.63
CA GLU A 65 7.20 9.24 -6.91
C GLU A 65 6.93 10.74 -6.70
N VAL A 66 6.85 11.17 -5.45
CA VAL A 66 6.54 12.56 -5.07
C VAL A 66 7.77 13.46 -4.81
N GLY A 67 8.95 12.87 -4.57
CA GLY A 67 10.15 13.63 -4.21
C GLY A 67 11.46 12.93 -4.57
N LYS A 68 12.58 13.52 -4.13
CA LYS A 68 13.94 13.07 -4.47
C LYS A 68 14.18 11.60 -4.16
N THR A 69 13.84 11.17 -2.94
CA THR A 69 14.12 9.79 -2.53
C THR A 69 13.18 8.81 -3.22
N THR A 70 11.87 9.06 -3.25
CA THR A 70 10.92 8.16 -3.91
C THR A 70 11.17 8.02 -5.41
N LYS A 71 11.61 9.08 -6.11
CA LYS A 71 12.03 9.00 -7.52
C LYS A 71 13.25 8.09 -7.70
N LYS A 72 14.26 8.22 -6.84
CA LYS A 72 15.41 7.30 -6.82
C LYS A 72 15.03 5.86 -6.51
N ILE A 73 14.05 5.63 -5.63
CA ILE A 73 13.50 4.29 -5.41
C ILE A 73 12.84 3.77 -6.70
N GLY A 74 12.07 4.62 -7.38
CA GLY A 74 11.44 4.33 -8.66
C GLY A 74 12.41 3.96 -9.78
N GLU A 75 13.70 4.31 -9.69
CA GLU A 75 14.73 3.92 -10.65
C GLU A 75 15.25 2.49 -10.44
N LEU A 76 15.15 1.95 -9.22
CA LEU A 76 15.61 0.59 -8.88
C LEU A 76 14.83 -0.47 -9.66
N GLN A 77 15.42 -1.64 -9.83
CA GLN A 77 14.86 -2.77 -10.57
C GLN A 77 14.87 -4.05 -9.74
N SER A 78 14.17 -5.09 -10.22
CA SER A 78 14.29 -6.43 -9.66
C SER A 78 15.75 -6.88 -9.66
N GLY A 79 16.21 -7.43 -8.53
CA GLY A 79 17.60 -7.80 -8.32
C GLY A 79 18.45 -6.74 -7.61
N ASP A 80 18.02 -5.47 -7.60
CA ASP A 80 18.68 -4.41 -6.83
C ASP A 80 18.44 -4.56 -5.33
N TYR A 81 19.10 -3.70 -4.54
CA TYR A 81 19.08 -3.76 -3.09
C TYR A 81 18.76 -2.40 -2.47
N ILE A 82 17.98 -2.43 -1.40
CA ILE A 82 17.79 -1.31 -0.47
C ILE A 82 18.77 -1.51 0.68
N LEU A 83 19.54 -0.47 1.03
CA LEU A 83 20.55 -0.58 2.09
C LEU A 83 19.94 -0.99 3.42
N ASP A 84 18.94 -0.24 3.89
CA ASP A 84 18.26 -0.46 5.16
C ASP A 84 16.74 -0.54 5.01
N VAL A 85 16.15 -1.54 5.65
CA VAL A 85 14.71 -1.67 5.89
C VAL A 85 14.54 -1.95 7.37
N VAL A 86 13.85 -1.07 8.09
CA VAL A 86 13.64 -1.20 9.54
C VAL A 86 12.15 -1.32 9.82
N GLY A 87 11.75 -2.42 10.43
CA GLY A 87 10.40 -2.61 10.96
C GLY A 87 10.08 -4.04 11.40
N PRO A 88 8.80 -4.37 11.58
CA PRO A 88 7.66 -3.46 11.44
C PRO A 88 7.66 -2.37 12.52
N LEU A 89 7.17 -1.18 12.18
CA LEU A 89 7.04 -0.03 13.07
C LEU A 89 5.58 0.47 13.10
N GLY A 90 5.27 1.28 14.10
CA GLY A 90 3.92 1.76 14.36
C GLY A 90 3.09 0.78 15.18
N ILE A 91 1.92 1.25 15.60
CA ILE A 91 0.92 0.44 16.30
C ILE A 91 0.02 -0.20 15.23
N ALA A 92 -0.27 -1.49 15.38
CA ALA A 92 -1.20 -2.16 14.49
C ALA A 92 -2.60 -1.53 14.59
N SER A 93 -3.34 -1.53 13.50
CA SER A 93 -4.74 -1.10 13.53
C SER A 93 -5.55 -1.99 14.48
N ASP A 94 -6.55 -1.42 15.14
CA ASP A 94 -7.53 -2.20 15.90
C ASP A 94 -8.46 -2.95 14.94
N ILE A 95 -8.41 -4.27 15.00
CA ILE A 95 -9.12 -5.16 14.08
C ILE A 95 -10.06 -6.07 14.87
N GLU A 96 -11.32 -5.64 14.97
CA GLU A 96 -12.41 -6.37 15.62
C GLU A 96 -13.62 -6.48 14.70
N LYS A 97 -14.68 -7.14 15.17
CA LYS A 97 -15.97 -7.16 14.49
C LYS A 97 -16.82 -5.98 14.98
N PHE A 98 -16.77 -4.90 14.23
CA PHE A 98 -17.51 -3.66 14.49
C PHE A 98 -18.92 -3.65 13.86
N GLY A 99 -19.15 -4.45 12.81
CA GLY A 99 -20.38 -4.42 12.03
C GLY A 99 -20.10 -3.94 10.61
N THR A 100 -20.62 -2.78 10.24
CA THR A 100 -20.32 -2.14 8.96
C THR A 100 -19.16 -1.14 9.13
N VAL A 101 -18.12 -1.26 8.29
CA VAL A 101 -16.94 -0.39 8.30
C VAL A 101 -16.74 0.23 6.93
N ILE A 102 -16.62 1.57 6.90
CA ILE A 102 -16.32 2.31 5.67
C ILE A 102 -14.82 2.57 5.59
N CYS A 103 -14.17 2.02 4.57
CA CYS A 103 -12.76 2.20 4.27
C CYS A 103 -12.60 3.25 3.15
N ILE A 104 -12.10 4.43 3.50
CA ILE A 104 -11.91 5.54 2.57
C ILE A 104 -10.42 5.72 2.28
N ALA A 105 -10.04 5.78 1.00
CA ALA A 105 -8.67 5.99 0.59
C ALA A 105 -8.52 6.88 -0.64
N GLY A 106 -7.39 7.60 -0.73
CA GLY A 106 -7.03 8.46 -1.86
C GLY A 106 -5.65 8.14 -2.41
N GLY A 107 -5.54 7.90 -3.72
CA GLY A 107 -4.29 7.61 -4.43
C GLY A 107 -3.52 6.44 -3.82
N VAL A 108 -2.24 6.65 -3.49
CA VAL A 108 -1.41 5.61 -2.84
C VAL A 108 -1.93 5.20 -1.45
N GLY A 109 -2.81 6.00 -0.83
CA GLY A 109 -3.53 5.63 0.39
C GLY A 109 -4.36 4.35 0.24
N THR A 110 -4.74 3.95 -0.98
CA THR A 110 -5.41 2.67 -1.22
C THR A 110 -4.54 1.49 -0.81
N ALA A 111 -3.24 1.54 -1.11
CA ALA A 111 -2.31 0.50 -0.66
C ALA A 111 -2.09 0.51 0.86
N VAL A 112 -2.30 1.65 1.52
CA VAL A 112 -2.21 1.79 2.98
C VAL A 112 -3.43 1.14 3.65
N ILE A 113 -4.63 1.37 3.11
CA ILE A 113 -5.87 0.83 3.70
C ILE A 113 -6.10 -0.64 3.36
N TYR A 114 -5.57 -1.13 2.23
CA TYR A 114 -5.77 -2.50 1.76
C TYR A 114 -5.55 -3.58 2.84
N PRO A 115 -4.40 -3.65 3.56
CA PRO A 115 -4.21 -4.66 4.60
C PRO A 115 -5.21 -4.53 5.76
N ILE A 116 -5.69 -3.32 6.05
CA ILE A 116 -6.68 -3.05 7.10
C ILE A 116 -8.06 -3.53 6.65
N ALA A 117 -8.50 -3.13 5.47
CA ALA A 117 -9.78 -3.55 4.88
C ALA A 117 -9.86 -5.07 4.78
N LYS A 118 -8.78 -5.73 4.35
CA LYS A 118 -8.71 -7.19 4.27
C LYS A 118 -8.88 -7.83 5.65
N ALA A 119 -8.15 -7.35 6.66
CA ALA A 119 -8.23 -7.89 8.00
C ALA A 119 -9.61 -7.64 8.65
N LEU A 120 -10.24 -6.50 8.39
CA LEU A 120 -11.62 -6.22 8.81
C LEU A 120 -12.62 -7.15 8.15
N LYS A 121 -12.47 -7.42 6.84
CA LYS A 121 -13.31 -8.38 6.13
C LYS A 121 -13.17 -9.78 6.69
N GLU A 122 -11.95 -10.22 6.96
CA GLU A 122 -11.64 -11.52 7.57
C GLU A 122 -12.23 -11.66 9.01
N LYS A 123 -12.41 -10.54 9.73
CA LYS A 123 -13.15 -10.52 11.02
C LYS A 123 -14.67 -10.59 10.89
N GLY A 124 -15.20 -10.61 9.67
CA GLY A 124 -16.63 -10.70 9.41
C GLY A 124 -17.37 -9.37 9.53
N ASN A 125 -16.69 -8.25 9.27
CA ASN A 125 -17.33 -6.96 9.03
C ASN A 125 -17.95 -6.91 7.64
N GLU A 126 -19.01 -6.12 7.48
CA GLU A 126 -19.42 -5.60 6.18
C GLU A 126 -18.48 -4.44 5.83
N VAL A 127 -17.72 -4.58 4.76
CA VAL A 127 -16.71 -3.59 4.32
C VAL A 127 -17.24 -2.83 3.13
N ILE A 128 -17.39 -1.52 3.29
CA ILE A 128 -17.72 -0.60 2.20
C ILE A 128 -16.46 0.20 1.89
N THR A 129 -16.00 0.14 0.65
CA THR A 129 -14.80 0.87 0.23
C THR A 129 -15.16 2.08 -0.62
N ILE A 130 -14.51 3.21 -0.38
CA ILE A 130 -14.57 4.40 -1.23
C ILE A 130 -13.15 4.76 -1.65
N LEU A 131 -12.83 4.60 -2.93
CA LEU A 131 -11.52 4.92 -3.50
C LEU A 131 -11.58 6.25 -4.24
N GLY A 132 -10.61 7.11 -3.97
CA GLY A 132 -10.41 8.39 -4.62
C GLY A 132 -9.11 8.43 -5.40
N ALA A 133 -9.12 9.07 -6.57
CA ALA A 133 -7.90 9.44 -7.29
C ALA A 133 -8.11 10.75 -8.05
N ARG A 134 -7.03 11.45 -8.42
CA ARG A 134 -7.18 12.68 -9.23
C ARG A 134 -7.75 12.38 -10.62
N SER A 135 -7.39 11.23 -11.16
CA SER A 135 -7.73 10.76 -12.50
C SER A 135 -7.67 9.23 -12.55
N LYS A 136 -8.28 8.64 -13.58
CA LYS A 136 -8.38 7.18 -13.76
C LYS A 136 -7.05 6.44 -13.72
N ASP A 137 -6.00 7.03 -14.28
CA ASP A 137 -4.64 6.45 -14.40
C ASP A 137 -3.87 6.38 -13.07
N LEU A 138 -4.43 6.94 -11.99
CA LEU A 138 -3.88 6.90 -10.64
C LEU A 138 -4.61 5.91 -9.71
N ILE A 139 -5.63 5.22 -10.21
CA ILE A 139 -6.33 4.19 -9.46
C ILE A 139 -5.45 2.94 -9.38
N ILE A 140 -5.27 2.43 -8.16
CA ILE A 140 -4.51 1.21 -7.87
C ILE A 140 -5.37 0.27 -7.03
N LEU A 141 -5.07 -1.03 -7.11
CA LEU A 141 -5.69 -2.07 -6.28
C LEU A 141 -7.22 -2.15 -6.38
N GLU A 142 -7.81 -1.66 -7.48
CA GLU A 142 -9.27 -1.66 -7.65
C GLU A 142 -9.85 -3.08 -7.54
N LYS A 143 -9.25 -4.03 -8.25
CA LYS A 143 -9.70 -5.41 -8.27
C LYS A 143 -9.54 -6.05 -6.89
N GLU A 144 -8.37 -5.89 -6.29
CA GLU A 144 -8.02 -6.44 -4.98
C GLU A 144 -8.93 -5.87 -3.87
N MET A 145 -9.22 -4.57 -3.91
CA MET A 145 -10.17 -3.93 -2.98
C MET A 145 -11.59 -4.42 -3.21
N ASN A 146 -12.02 -4.61 -4.46
CA ASN A 146 -13.35 -5.12 -4.77
C ASN A 146 -13.56 -6.55 -4.25
N GLU A 147 -12.54 -7.41 -4.33
CA GLU A 147 -12.60 -8.79 -3.83
C GLU A 147 -12.79 -8.88 -2.30
N ILE A 148 -12.34 -7.87 -1.55
CA ILE A 148 -12.44 -7.83 -0.09
C ILE A 148 -13.54 -6.89 0.44
N SER A 149 -14.32 -6.27 -0.44
CA SER A 149 -15.38 -5.33 -0.07
C SER A 149 -16.76 -5.89 -0.41
N ASP A 150 -17.77 -5.60 0.42
CA ASP A 150 -19.17 -5.91 0.13
C ASP A 150 -19.77 -4.89 -0.85
N LYS A 151 -19.28 -3.64 -0.79
CA LYS A 151 -19.59 -2.58 -1.75
C LYS A 151 -18.35 -1.74 -2.00
N MET A 152 -18.20 -1.26 -3.23
CA MET A 152 -17.11 -0.37 -3.59
C MET A 152 -17.63 0.79 -4.43
N TYR A 153 -17.15 1.99 -4.10
CA TYR A 153 -17.38 3.21 -4.84
C TYR A 153 -16.04 3.80 -5.25
N ILE A 154 -16.02 4.44 -6.41
CA ILE A 154 -14.84 5.10 -6.93
C ILE A 154 -15.21 6.53 -7.31
N ALA A 155 -14.40 7.48 -6.89
CA ALA A 155 -14.50 8.88 -7.24
C ALA A 155 -13.20 9.36 -7.88
N THR A 156 -13.31 10.16 -8.95
CA THR A 156 -12.16 10.91 -9.46
C THR A 156 -12.44 12.41 -9.54
N ASP A 157 -11.45 13.21 -9.15
CA ASP A 157 -11.55 14.68 -9.11
C ASP A 157 -11.99 15.25 -10.49
N ASP A 158 -11.45 14.67 -11.56
CA ASP A 158 -11.73 15.08 -12.94
C ASP A 158 -12.97 14.43 -13.56
N GLY A 159 -13.55 13.41 -12.93
CA GLY A 159 -14.66 12.62 -13.45
C GLY A 159 -14.29 11.65 -14.58
N SER A 160 -13.01 11.40 -14.80
CA SER A 160 -12.52 10.43 -15.79
C SER A 160 -12.91 8.97 -15.48
N TYR A 161 -13.27 8.66 -14.24
CA TYR A 161 -13.76 7.33 -13.85
C TYR A 161 -14.63 7.36 -12.59
N GLY A 162 -15.67 6.52 -12.54
CA GLY A 162 -16.60 6.49 -11.41
C GLY A 162 -17.38 7.80 -11.27
N VAL A 163 -17.54 8.27 -10.03
CA VAL A 163 -18.23 9.52 -9.70
C VAL A 163 -17.25 10.69 -9.81
N LYS A 164 -17.66 11.78 -10.44
CA LYS A 164 -16.86 13.02 -10.41
C LYS A 164 -16.97 13.68 -9.05
N GLY A 165 -15.85 13.89 -8.38
CA GLY A 165 -15.80 14.54 -7.07
C GLY A 165 -14.75 13.92 -6.15
N PHE A 166 -14.82 14.29 -4.88
CA PHE A 166 -13.99 13.71 -3.83
C PHE A 166 -14.69 12.52 -3.18
N VAL A 167 -13.93 11.72 -2.45
CA VAL A 167 -14.47 10.60 -1.63
C VAL A 167 -15.43 11.04 -0.52
N SER A 168 -15.53 12.34 -0.27
CA SER A 168 -16.40 12.96 0.73
C SER A 168 -17.77 13.40 0.19
N ASP A 169 -17.95 13.40 -1.14
CA ASP A 169 -19.18 13.86 -1.80
C ASP A 169 -20.22 12.74 -1.87
#